data_AF-A0A844X6B9-F1
#
_entry.id   AF-A0A844X6B9-F1
#
_cell.length_a   1.000
_cell.length_b   1.000
_cell.length_c   1.000
_cell.angle_alpha   90.00
_cell.angle_beta   90.00
_cell.angle_gamma   90.00
#
_symmetry.space_group_name_H-M   'P 1'
#
loop_
_entity.id
_entity.type
_entity.pdbx_description
1 polymer ?
#
loop_
_entity_poly.entity_id
_entity_poly.type
_entity_poly.pdbx_seq_one_letter_code
_entity_poly.pdbx_strand_id
1 'polypeptide(L)'
;MDQTYPLIKEVGYEPEDDDRNATLVYLEFNDPIPRNPVMADFLSGPEIYITDKIVEVIKNFSIKGVKFIDTELTTPKGELIEDYFCMLVDNDIEVLDKEKSEFTYKYLVYSVSKFILDREVLNKIPLEERLIFLPEESPSKILFHETVAKAIMDENPTGMEFINIETGGKPLG
;
A
#
# COMPACT_ATOMS: atom_id res chain seq x y z
N MET A 1 12.44 -1.44 24.09
CA MET A 1 13.09 -2.27 23.06
C MET A 1 12.52 -1.78 21.75
N ASP A 2 13.36 -1.25 20.87
CA ASP A 2 12.92 -0.80 19.56
C ASP A 2 12.42 -2.03 18.79
N GLN A 3 11.12 -2.09 18.51
CA GLN A 3 10.56 -3.14 17.66
C GLN A 3 11.22 -3.02 16.29
N THR A 4 11.77 -4.11 15.78
CA THR A 4 12.39 -4.14 14.45
C THR A 4 11.64 -5.15 13.60
N TYR A 5 10.97 -4.64 12.58
CA TYR A 5 10.24 -5.44 11.60
C TYR A 5 11.22 -5.99 10.56
N PRO A 6 11.04 -7.23 10.06
CA PRO A 6 11.85 -7.74 8.97
C PRO A 6 11.52 -6.99 7.68
N LEU A 7 12.54 -6.80 6.83
CA LEU A 7 12.31 -6.46 5.43
C LEU A 7 11.91 -7.73 4.69
N ILE A 8 10.99 -7.61 3.74
CA ILE A 8 10.53 -8.73 2.93
C ILE A 8 11.07 -8.60 1.51
N LYS A 9 11.42 -9.74 0.90
CA LYS A 9 11.72 -9.85 -0.53
C LYS A 9 10.82 -10.90 -1.15
N GLU A 10 10.44 -10.67 -2.40
CA GLU A 10 9.80 -11.67 -3.24
C GLU A 10 10.86 -12.59 -3.82
N VAL A 11 10.59 -13.89 -3.81
CA VAL A 11 11.49 -14.92 -4.35
C VAL A 11 10.85 -15.75 -5.46
N GLY A 12 9.55 -15.58 -5.70
CA GLY A 12 8.82 -16.22 -6.78
C GLY A 12 7.32 -15.93 -6.69
N TYR A 13 6.57 -16.44 -7.67
CA TYR A 13 5.11 -16.32 -7.74
C TYR A 13 4.51 -17.46 -8.56
N GLU A 14 3.21 -17.71 -8.38
CA GLU A 14 2.43 -18.64 -9.21
C GLU A 14 1.32 -17.91 -9.97
N PRO A 15 1.12 -18.20 -11.28
CA PRO A 15 1.96 -19.05 -12.12
C PRO A 15 3.34 -18.41 -12.37
N GLU A 16 4.37 -19.25 -12.51
CA GLU A 16 5.72 -18.77 -12.84
C GLU A 16 5.70 -17.91 -14.12
N ASP A 17 6.52 -16.85 -14.13
CA ASP A 17 6.68 -15.87 -15.21
C ASP A 17 5.44 -15.01 -15.63
N ASP A 18 4.32 -15.03 -14.88
CA ASP A 18 3.22 -14.06 -15.01
C ASP A 18 2.86 -13.39 -13.66
N ASP A 19 3.66 -12.40 -13.26
CA ASP A 19 3.48 -11.60 -12.04
C ASP A 19 2.15 -10.82 -12.02
N ARG A 20 1.63 -10.42 -13.18
CA ARG A 20 0.38 -9.65 -13.31
C ARG A 20 -0.86 -10.46 -12.98
N ASN A 21 -0.79 -11.77 -13.15
CA ASN A 21 -1.87 -12.71 -12.86
C ASN A 21 -1.50 -13.65 -11.71
N ALA A 22 -0.55 -13.26 -10.87
CA ALA A 22 -0.14 -14.03 -9.72
C ALA A 22 -1.33 -14.34 -8.80
N THR A 23 -1.47 -15.60 -8.42
CA THR A 23 -2.42 -16.12 -7.43
C THR A 23 -1.73 -16.46 -6.11
N LEU A 24 -0.40 -16.61 -6.12
CA LEU A 24 0.44 -16.82 -4.94
C LEU A 24 1.77 -16.08 -5.10
N VAL A 25 2.26 -15.45 -4.02
CA VAL A 25 3.60 -14.83 -3.96
C VAL A 25 4.46 -15.51 -2.90
N TYR A 26 5.64 -15.97 -3.27
CA TYR A 26 6.61 -16.56 -2.36
C TYR A 26 7.51 -15.47 -1.76
N LEU A 27 7.57 -15.43 -0.44
CA LEU A 27 8.26 -14.38 0.31
C LEU A 27 9.33 -14.97 1.22
N GLU A 28 10.40 -14.19 1.43
CA GLU A 28 11.43 -14.48 2.41
C GLU A 28 11.83 -13.20 3.15
N PHE A 29 12.51 -13.35 4.29
CA PHE A 29 13.17 -12.21 4.93
C PHE A 29 14.36 -11.74 4.09
N ASN A 30 14.52 -10.42 4.02
CA ASN A 30 15.62 -9.75 3.36
C ASN A 30 16.64 -9.24 4.39
N ASP A 31 17.91 -9.19 3.99
CA ASP A 31 18.97 -8.68 4.85
C ASP A 31 18.89 -7.14 5.01
N PRO A 32 19.24 -6.59 6.20
CA PRO A 32 19.66 -7.30 7.41
C PRO A 32 18.48 -7.85 8.21
N ILE A 33 18.58 -9.13 8.59
CA ILE A 33 17.54 -9.80 9.37
C ILE A 33 17.64 -9.42 10.86
N PRO A 34 16.57 -8.89 11.48
CA PRO A 34 16.58 -8.58 12.91
C PRO A 34 16.79 -9.84 13.76
N ARG A 35 17.49 -9.70 14.90
CA ARG A 35 17.73 -10.82 15.82
C ARG A 35 16.43 -11.39 16.42
N ASN A 36 15.47 -10.50 16.71
CA ASN A 36 14.14 -10.84 17.22
C ASN A 36 13.12 -10.09 16.34
N PRO A 37 12.83 -10.62 15.14
CA PRO A 37 11.91 -9.97 14.22
C PRO A 37 10.51 -9.98 14.83
N VAL A 38 9.85 -8.83 14.78
CA VAL A 38 8.43 -8.72 15.13
C VAL A 38 7.64 -8.77 13.83
N MET A 39 6.64 -9.64 13.77
CA MET A 39 5.69 -9.69 12.65
C MET A 39 4.59 -8.67 12.92
N ALA A 40 4.43 -7.70 12.02
CA ALA A 40 3.42 -6.64 12.11
C ALA A 40 2.24 -6.91 11.17
N ASP A 41 1.12 -6.25 11.39
CA ASP A 41 -0.04 -6.31 10.47
C ASP A 41 0.30 -5.80 9.07
N PHE A 42 1.32 -4.94 8.96
CA PHE A 42 1.91 -4.50 7.70
C PHE A 42 3.40 -4.84 7.68
N LEU A 43 3.85 -5.38 6.54
CA LEU A 43 5.26 -5.59 6.25
C LEU A 43 5.65 -4.84 4.98
N SER A 44 6.81 -4.19 5.03
CA SER A 44 7.38 -3.49 3.87
C SER A 44 8.25 -4.44 3.04
N GLY A 45 7.99 -4.45 1.73
CA GLY A 45 8.88 -5.05 0.73
C GLY A 45 8.68 -4.34 -0.63
N PRO A 46 8.86 -5.05 -1.76
CA PRO A 46 8.58 -4.51 -3.09
C PRO A 46 7.14 -4.00 -3.21
N GLU A 47 6.19 -4.74 -2.63
CA GLU A 47 4.78 -4.40 -2.56
C GLU A 47 4.30 -4.23 -1.11
N ILE A 48 2.99 -4.01 -0.94
CA ILE A 48 2.33 -3.97 0.37
C ILE A 48 1.90 -5.37 0.78
N TYR A 49 2.43 -5.87 1.90
CA TYR A 49 1.97 -7.11 2.51
C TYR A 49 1.23 -6.81 3.81
N ILE A 50 -0.02 -7.30 3.91
CA ILE A 50 -0.89 -7.07 5.05
C ILE A 50 -1.51 -8.36 5.55
N THR A 51 -1.83 -8.42 6.83
CA THR A 51 -2.49 -9.58 7.43
C THR A 51 -3.95 -9.73 6.97
N ASP A 52 -4.48 -10.95 7.09
CA ASP A 52 -5.89 -11.30 6.89
C ASP A 52 -6.84 -10.31 7.59
N LYS A 53 -6.51 -9.90 8.81
CA LYS A 53 -7.21 -8.91 9.62
C LYS A 53 -7.47 -7.61 8.85
N ILE A 54 -6.44 -7.07 8.19
CA ILE A 54 -6.56 -5.80 7.44
C ILE A 54 -7.30 -6.03 6.11
N VAL A 55 -7.06 -7.17 5.48
CA VAL A 55 -7.78 -7.57 4.26
C VAL A 55 -9.30 -7.62 4.50
N GLU A 56 -9.74 -8.22 5.61
CA GLU A 56 -11.17 -8.32 5.95
C GLU A 56 -11.80 -6.94 6.22
N VAL A 57 -11.05 -6.00 6.82
CA VAL A 57 -11.52 -4.61 6.95
C VAL A 57 -11.73 -3.97 5.57
N ILE A 58 -10.77 -4.13 4.66
CA ILE A 58 -10.85 -3.53 3.32
C ILE A 58 -12.00 -4.15 2.51
N LYS A 59 -12.21 -5.48 2.61
CA LYS A 59 -13.30 -6.19 1.92
C LYS A 59 -14.71 -5.75 2.33
N ASN A 60 -14.88 -5.12 3.50
CA ASN A 60 -16.17 -4.56 3.91
C ASN A 60 -16.59 -3.35 3.07
N PHE A 61 -15.69 -2.80 2.26
CA PHE A 61 -15.98 -1.72 1.34
C PHE A 61 -16.13 -2.26 -0.10
N SER A 62 -17.02 -1.65 -0.88
CA SER A 62 -17.17 -1.96 -2.30
C SER A 62 -16.07 -1.31 -3.14
N ILE A 63 -14.81 -1.71 -2.93
CA ILE A 63 -13.64 -1.09 -3.56
C ILE A 63 -13.43 -1.64 -4.98
N LYS A 64 -13.00 -0.76 -5.89
CA LYS A 64 -12.58 -1.11 -7.26
C LYS A 64 -11.06 -1.06 -7.40
N GLY A 65 -10.54 -1.93 -8.27
CA GLY A 65 -9.12 -1.97 -8.64
C GLY A 65 -8.18 -2.36 -7.50
N VAL A 66 -8.64 -3.13 -6.52
CA VAL A 66 -7.79 -3.73 -5.48
C VAL A 66 -7.90 -5.24 -5.56
N LYS A 67 -6.75 -5.92 -5.54
CA LYS A 67 -6.63 -7.38 -5.49
C LYS A 67 -5.79 -7.79 -4.29
N PHE A 68 -6.12 -8.91 -3.70
CA PHE A 68 -5.32 -9.56 -2.66
C PHE A 68 -4.85 -10.90 -3.21
N ILE A 69 -3.55 -11.12 -3.16
CA ILE A 69 -2.89 -12.34 -3.61
C ILE A 69 -2.37 -13.06 -2.37
N ASP A 70 -2.59 -14.38 -2.31
CA ASP A 70 -2.10 -15.20 -1.20
C ASP A 70 -0.56 -15.14 -1.14
N THR A 71 0.01 -15.34 0.06
CA THR A 71 1.47 -15.37 0.21
C THR A 71 1.93 -16.54 1.05
N GLU A 72 3.13 -17.02 0.74
CA GLU A 72 3.85 -18.01 1.51
C GLU A 72 5.18 -17.42 1.98
N LEU A 73 5.23 -17.01 3.24
CA LEU A 73 6.41 -16.36 3.83
C LEU A 73 7.27 -17.36 4.59
N THR A 74 8.47 -17.63 4.08
CA THR A 74 9.45 -18.50 4.73
C THR A 74 10.40 -17.71 5.62
N THR A 75 10.42 -18.03 6.92
CA THR A 75 11.35 -17.42 7.88
C THR A 75 12.77 -17.97 7.71
N PRO A 76 13.81 -17.32 8.29
CA PRO A 76 15.19 -17.82 8.22
C PRO A 76 15.42 -19.18 8.87
N LYS A 77 14.46 -19.64 9.69
CA LYS A 77 14.47 -20.97 10.32
C LYS A 77 13.72 -22.02 9.49
N GLY A 78 13.14 -21.65 8.35
CA GLY A 78 12.32 -22.51 7.50
C GLY A 78 10.88 -22.68 7.99
N GLU A 79 10.39 -21.80 8.88
CA GLU A 79 8.97 -21.79 9.26
C GLU A 79 8.16 -21.08 8.17
N LEU A 80 7.00 -21.61 7.84
CA LEU A 80 6.07 -21.01 6.88
C LEU A 80 5.02 -20.17 7.60
N ILE A 81 4.74 -18.98 7.10
CA ILE A 81 3.69 -18.07 7.56
C ILE A 81 2.78 -17.76 6.37
N GLU A 82 1.48 -18.06 6.51
CA GLU A 82 0.46 -17.92 5.46
C GLU A 82 -0.59 -16.85 5.81
N ASP A 83 -0.34 -16.05 6.86
CA ASP A 83 -1.29 -15.05 7.39
C ASP A 83 -1.25 -13.72 6.62
N TYR A 84 -0.42 -13.61 5.58
CA TYR A 84 -0.20 -12.38 4.81
C TYR A 84 -0.76 -12.46 3.39
N PHE A 85 -1.12 -11.30 2.87
CA PHE A 85 -1.59 -11.10 1.51
C PHE A 85 -0.80 -9.98 0.85
N CYS A 86 -0.42 -10.15 -0.41
CA CYS A 86 0.07 -9.06 -1.25
C CYS A 86 -1.12 -8.25 -1.77
N MET A 87 -1.17 -6.96 -1.46
CA MET A 87 -2.21 -6.05 -1.94
C MET A 87 -1.73 -5.33 -3.19
N LEU A 88 -2.38 -5.62 -4.32
CA LEU A 88 -2.16 -4.89 -5.58
C LEU A 88 -3.28 -3.87 -5.80
N VAL A 89 -2.89 -2.67 -6.23
CA VAL A 89 -3.81 -1.59 -6.61
C VAL A 89 -3.60 -1.31 -8.10
N ASP A 90 -4.64 -1.52 -8.89
CA ASP A 90 -4.68 -1.33 -10.34
C ASP A 90 -5.83 -0.37 -10.66
N ASN A 91 -5.64 0.88 -10.26
CA ASN A 91 -6.61 1.96 -10.37
C ASN A 91 -5.87 3.30 -10.35
N ASP A 92 -5.32 3.68 -11.50
CA ASP A 92 -4.63 4.96 -11.66
C ASP A 92 -5.63 6.10 -11.90
N ILE A 93 -5.48 7.18 -11.14
CA ILE A 93 -6.33 8.38 -11.24
C ILE A 93 -5.46 9.62 -11.25
N GLU A 94 -5.66 10.49 -12.24
CA GLU A 94 -5.09 11.85 -12.25
C GLU A 94 -5.83 12.69 -11.19
N VAL A 95 -5.11 13.12 -10.15
CA VAL A 95 -5.72 13.78 -8.98
C VAL A 95 -4.96 15.01 -8.51
N LEU A 96 -3.90 15.42 -9.21
CA LEU A 96 -3.13 16.60 -8.85
C LEU A 96 -3.82 17.87 -9.36
N ASP A 97 -4.19 18.78 -8.46
CA ASP A 97 -4.60 20.14 -8.81
C ASP A 97 -3.35 20.89 -9.31
N LYS A 98 -3.18 20.95 -10.63
CA LYS A 98 -1.99 21.54 -11.28
C LYS A 98 -1.85 23.04 -11.05
N GLU A 99 -2.91 23.73 -10.62
CA GLU A 99 -2.87 25.16 -10.32
C GLU A 99 -2.42 25.43 -8.88
N LYS A 100 -2.79 24.57 -7.94
CA LYS A 100 -2.50 24.75 -6.50
C LYS A 100 -1.30 23.96 -5.99
N SER A 101 -0.85 22.98 -6.77
CA SER A 101 0.30 22.12 -6.48
C SER A 101 1.62 22.75 -6.92
N GLU A 102 2.72 22.30 -6.31
CA GLU A 102 4.07 22.63 -6.75
C GLU A 102 4.72 21.35 -7.29
N PHE A 103 5.01 21.35 -8.58
CA PHE A 103 5.60 20.20 -9.25
C PHE A 103 6.43 20.60 -10.46
N THR A 104 7.26 19.67 -10.93
CA THR A 104 7.86 19.70 -12.25
C THR A 104 7.49 18.44 -13.01
N TYR A 105 7.23 18.57 -14.30
CA TYR A 105 6.97 17.43 -15.19
C TYR A 105 8.02 17.41 -16.30
N LYS A 106 8.89 16.40 -16.29
CA LYS A 106 9.95 16.21 -17.28
C LYS A 106 10.16 14.72 -17.53
N TYR A 107 10.43 14.36 -18.79
CA TYR A 107 10.69 12.97 -19.19
C TYR A 107 9.59 11.99 -18.73
N LEU A 108 8.33 12.42 -18.80
CA LEU A 108 7.15 11.67 -18.34
C LEU A 108 7.12 11.38 -16.82
N VAL A 109 7.95 12.06 -16.03
CA VAL A 109 8.02 11.90 -14.58
C VAL A 109 7.58 13.18 -13.90
N TYR A 110 6.70 13.04 -12.91
CA TYR A 110 6.35 14.08 -11.97
C TYR A 110 7.32 14.10 -10.80
N SER A 111 7.85 15.28 -10.49
CA SER A 111 8.52 15.55 -9.21
C SER A 111 7.69 16.59 -8.47
N VAL A 112 6.95 16.14 -7.47
CA VAL A 112 5.95 16.91 -6.73
C VAL A 112 6.52 17.31 -5.36
N SER A 113 6.67 18.61 -5.11
CA SER A 113 7.08 19.15 -3.80
C SER A 113 5.89 19.50 -2.91
N LYS A 114 4.74 19.83 -3.51
CA LYS A 114 3.48 20.08 -2.81
C LYS A 114 2.35 19.45 -3.61
N PHE A 115 1.69 18.46 -3.02
CA PHE A 115 0.62 17.71 -3.64
C PHE A 115 -0.72 18.25 -3.14
N ILE A 116 -1.52 18.89 -4.00
CA ILE A 116 -2.89 19.30 -3.68
C ILE A 116 -3.84 18.48 -4.53
N LEU A 117 -4.86 17.91 -3.90
CA LEU A 117 -5.84 17.07 -4.57
C LEU A 117 -6.86 17.93 -5.33
N ASP A 118 -7.06 17.61 -6.61
CA ASP A 118 -8.13 18.20 -7.41
C ASP A 118 -9.48 17.63 -6.97
N ARG A 119 -10.17 18.40 -6.13
CA ARG A 119 -11.49 18.02 -5.60
C ARG A 119 -12.56 18.01 -6.68
N GLU A 120 -12.44 18.81 -7.74
CA GLU A 120 -13.43 18.81 -8.82
C GLU A 120 -13.34 17.53 -9.66
N VAL A 121 -12.13 17.03 -9.90
CA VAL A 121 -11.92 15.73 -10.55
C VAL A 121 -12.40 14.60 -9.65
N LEU A 122 -11.95 14.56 -8.39
CA LEU A 122 -12.36 13.52 -7.44
C LEU A 122 -13.87 13.45 -7.22
N ASN A 123 -14.57 14.59 -7.19
CA ASN A 123 -16.02 14.62 -6.99
C ASN A 123 -16.82 14.09 -8.19
N LYS A 124 -16.22 14.00 -9.38
CA LYS A 124 -16.84 13.39 -10.56
C LYS A 124 -16.71 11.87 -10.59
N ILE A 125 -15.76 11.32 -9.83
CA ILE A 125 -15.50 9.89 -9.73
C ILE A 125 -16.36 9.31 -8.60
N PRO A 126 -17.14 8.23 -8.85
CA PRO A 126 -17.90 7.55 -7.81
C PRO A 126 -17.01 7.19 -6.61
N LEU A 127 -17.55 7.27 -5.39
CA LEU A 127 -16.75 7.09 -4.18
C LEU A 127 -16.06 5.71 -4.17
N GLU A 128 -16.79 4.66 -4.54
CA GLU A 128 -16.34 3.28 -4.66
C GLU A 128 -15.12 3.09 -5.58
N GLU A 129 -14.95 3.97 -6.58
CA GLU A 129 -13.85 3.96 -7.54
C GLU A 129 -12.63 4.75 -7.04
N ARG A 130 -12.72 5.44 -5.91
CA ARG A 130 -11.63 6.26 -5.34
C ARG A 130 -11.41 6.02 -3.84
N LEU A 131 -11.85 4.87 -3.34
CA LEU A 131 -11.63 4.45 -1.95
C LEU A 131 -10.17 4.06 -1.71
N ILE A 132 -9.55 3.36 -2.65
CA ILE A 132 -8.11 3.05 -2.70
C ILE A 132 -7.67 3.17 -4.16
N PHE A 133 -6.62 3.93 -4.44
CA PHE A 133 -6.16 4.16 -5.80
C PHE A 133 -4.70 4.65 -5.86
N LEU A 134 -4.09 4.58 -7.04
CA LEU A 134 -2.78 5.14 -7.35
C LEU A 134 -2.95 6.53 -7.97
N PRO A 135 -2.32 7.59 -7.44
CA PRO A 135 -2.25 8.87 -8.13
C PRO A 135 -1.27 8.75 -9.30
N GLU A 136 -1.71 9.08 -10.51
CA GLU A 136 -0.88 8.99 -11.73
C GLU A 136 0.41 9.81 -11.61
N GLU A 137 0.36 10.92 -10.86
CA GLU A 137 1.49 11.82 -10.65
C GLU A 137 2.49 11.31 -9.60
N SER A 138 2.19 10.20 -8.92
CA SER A 138 3.06 9.62 -7.91
C SER A 138 2.78 8.11 -7.73
N PRO A 139 3.15 7.27 -8.70
CA PRO A 139 2.82 5.83 -8.71
C PRO A 139 3.44 5.04 -7.54
N SER A 140 4.40 5.61 -6.82
CA SER A 140 4.95 5.03 -5.58
C SER A 140 4.11 5.27 -4.32
N LYS A 141 2.96 5.95 -4.44
CA LYS A 141 2.04 6.22 -3.33
C LYS A 141 0.71 5.53 -3.61
N ILE A 142 0.11 4.96 -2.58
CA ILE A 142 -1.29 4.51 -2.62
C ILE A 142 -2.11 5.45 -1.74
N LEU A 143 -3.19 5.98 -2.30
CA LEU A 143 -4.11 6.85 -1.58
C LEU A 143 -5.29 6.06 -1.07
N PHE A 144 -5.58 6.25 0.22
CA PHE A 144 -6.74 5.68 0.89
C PHE A 144 -7.70 6.81 1.25
N HIS A 145 -8.97 6.65 0.92
CA HIS A 145 -10.01 7.52 1.42
C HIS A 145 -10.07 7.42 2.95
N GLU A 146 -10.38 8.54 3.63
CA GLU A 146 -10.34 8.64 5.09
C GLU A 146 -11.19 7.59 5.80
N THR A 147 -12.32 7.18 5.19
CA THR A 147 -13.22 6.16 5.76
C THR A 147 -12.55 4.79 5.83
N VAL A 148 -11.76 4.43 4.81
CA VAL A 148 -11.02 3.16 4.77
C VAL A 148 -9.84 3.23 5.73
N ALA A 149 -9.05 4.30 5.64
CA ALA A 149 -7.91 4.51 6.54
C ALA A 149 -8.34 4.46 8.02
N LYS A 150 -9.43 5.13 8.37
CA LYS A 150 -9.99 5.11 9.73
C LYS A 150 -10.42 3.71 10.15
N ALA A 151 -11.15 2.97 9.30
CA ALA A 151 -11.58 1.62 9.62
C ALA A 151 -10.39 0.68 9.86
N ILE A 152 -9.32 0.81 9.07
CA ILE A 152 -8.08 0.07 9.29
C ILE A 152 -7.46 0.45 10.63
N MET A 153 -7.33 1.75 10.92
CA MET A 153 -6.69 2.21 12.17
C MET A 153 -7.51 1.91 13.43
N ASP A 154 -8.84 1.83 13.34
CA ASP A 154 -9.72 1.47 14.46
C ASP A 154 -9.47 0.00 14.92
N GLU A 155 -8.88 -0.85 14.07
CA GLU A 155 -8.41 -2.20 14.42
C GLU A 155 -7.04 -2.21 15.16
N ASN A 156 -6.45 -1.04 15.42
CA ASN A 156 -5.13 -0.87 16.04
C ASN A 156 -4.03 -1.72 15.38
N PRO A 157 -3.79 -1.55 14.06
CA PRO A 157 -2.78 -2.32 13.34
C PRO A 157 -1.37 -1.94 13.77
N THR A 158 -0.43 -2.86 13.59
CA THR A 158 1.00 -2.69 13.85
C THR A 158 1.79 -2.53 12.55
N GLY A 159 2.91 -1.81 12.61
CA GLY A 159 3.82 -1.64 11.48
C GLY A 159 3.38 -0.63 10.41
N MET A 160 2.27 0.09 10.59
CA MET A 160 1.79 1.07 9.61
C MET A 160 1.25 2.36 10.23
N GLU A 161 1.23 3.40 9.42
CA GLU A 161 0.51 4.65 9.68
C GLU A 161 0.00 5.24 8.36
N PHE A 162 -1.03 6.07 8.43
CA PHE A 162 -1.50 6.86 7.29
C PHE A 162 -1.00 8.29 7.39
N ILE A 163 -0.38 8.76 6.32
CA ILE A 163 0.12 10.13 6.20
C ILE A 163 -0.78 10.89 5.24
N ASN A 164 -1.31 12.03 5.69
CA ASN A 164 -2.06 12.91 4.82
C ASN A 164 -1.13 13.48 3.73
N ILE A 165 -1.47 13.21 2.45
CA ILE A 165 -0.63 13.55 1.30
C ILE A 165 -0.42 15.06 1.11
N GLU A 166 -1.39 15.89 1.46
CA GLU A 166 -1.33 17.34 1.25
C GLU A 166 -0.48 18.05 2.32
N THR A 167 -0.27 17.38 3.46
CA THR A 167 0.44 17.95 4.62
C THR A 167 1.73 17.23 4.98
N GLY A 168 1.96 16.03 4.43
CA GLY A 168 3.06 15.16 4.84
C GLY A 168 3.00 14.79 6.33
N GLY A 169 1.78 14.62 6.87
CA GLY A 169 1.57 14.28 8.28
C GLY A 169 1.63 15.48 9.24
N LYS A 170 1.76 16.71 8.72
CA LYS A 170 1.68 17.93 9.54
C LYS A 170 0.22 18.36 9.73
N PRO A 171 -0.15 18.98 10.86
CA PRO A 171 -1.47 19.59 11.00
C PRO A 171 -1.70 20.69 9.95
N LEU A 172 -2.91 20.79 9.40
CA LEU A 172 -3.34 22.02 8.72
C LEU A 172 -3.47 23.12 9.79
N GLY A 173 -2.76 24.22 9.58
CA GLY A 173 -2.77 25.39 10.48
C GLY A 173 -4.08 26.18 10.45
#